data_AF-A0A6N6KQS0-F1
#
_entry.id   AF-A0A6N6KQS0-F1
#
_cell.length_a   1.000
_cell.length_b   1.000
_cell.length_c   1.000
_cell.angle_alpha   90.00
_cell.angle_beta   90.00
_cell.angle_gamma   90.00
#
_symmetry.space_group_name_H-M   'P 1'
#
loop_
_entity.id
_entity.type
_entity.pdbx_description
1 polymer ?
#
loop_
_entity_poly.entity_id
_entity_poly.type
_entity_poly.pdbx_seq_one_letter_code
_entity_poly.pdbx_strand_id
1 'polypeptide(L)' 'MQEKIVQGFSKLSKEEKVDWVVKNYFSSSGDTASGVKEELRKFWISEEGLQRTFDNFSENTISNFNLPFGVAP' A
#
# COMPACT_ATOMS: atom_id res chain seq x y z
N MET A 1 -24.47 -3.67 -3.73
CA MET A 1 -23.27 -2.99 -4.26
C MET A 1 -22.90 -3.71 -5.54
N GLN A 2 -22.84 -3.04 -6.69
CA GLN A 2 -22.30 -3.66 -7.90
C GLN A 2 -20.83 -3.98 -7.64
N GLU A 3 -20.43 -5.25 -7.79
CA GLU A 3 -19.02 -5.64 -7.77
C GLU A 3 -18.34 -5.05 -9.01
N LYS A 4 -17.73 -3.88 -8.83
CA LYS A 4 -16.94 -3.25 -9.88
C LYS A 4 -15.58 -3.93 -9.89
N ILE A 5 -15.43 -4.95 -10.72
CA ILE A 5 -14.13 -5.61 -10.93
C ILE A 5 -13.14 -4.55 -11.44
N VAL A 6 -12.09 -4.30 -10.67
CA VAL A 6 -11.03 -3.36 -11.04
C VAL A 6 -10.04 -4.09 -11.95
N GLN A 7 -10.26 -3.94 -13.26
CA GLN A 7 -9.41 -4.54 -14.28
C GLN A 7 -8.03 -3.87 -14.31
N GLY A 8 -6.97 -4.68 -14.41
CA GLY A 8 -5.60 -4.20 -14.59
C GLY A 8 -4.89 -3.69 -13.33
N PHE A 9 -5.54 -3.69 -12.15
CA PHE A 9 -4.93 -3.21 -10.91
C PHE A 9 -3.63 -3.96 -10.56
N SER A 10 -3.59 -5.28 -10.75
CA SER A 10 -2.42 -6.10 -10.44
C SER A 10 -1.19 -5.77 -11.29
N LYS A 11 -1.39 -5.20 -12.49
CA LYS A 11 -0.32 -4.83 -13.43
C LYS A 11 0.36 -3.50 -13.09
N LEU A 12 -0.27 -2.69 -12.24
CA LEU A 12 0.28 -1.41 -11.80
C LEU A 12 1.52 -1.63 -10.91
N SER A 13 2.47 -0.69 -10.97
CA SER A 13 3.54 -0.60 -9.98
C SER A 13 2.97 -0.35 -8.57
N LYS A 14 3.79 -0.53 -7.54
CA LYS A 14 3.35 -0.31 -6.16
C LYS A 14 2.89 1.13 -5.94
N GLU A 15 3.64 2.09 -6.47
CA GLU A 15 3.32 3.52 -6.47
C GLU A 15 2.04 3.81 -7.25
N GLU A 16 1.88 3.22 -8.43
CA GLU A 16 0.67 3.39 -9.24
C GLU A 16 -0.57 2.80 -8.56
N LYS A 17 -0.42 1.69 -7.81
CA LYS A 17 -1.51 1.14 -6.98
C LYS A 17 -1.90 2.12 -5.87
N VAL A 18 -0.93 2.71 -5.19
CA VAL A 18 -1.19 3.75 -4.17
C VAL A 18 -1.90 4.95 -4.80
N ASP A 19 -1.42 5.43 -5.94
CA ASP A 19 -2.03 6.56 -6.66
C ASP A 19 -3.45 6.23 -7.11
N TRP A 20 -3.69 5.01 -7.59
CA TRP A 20 -5.01 4.53 -7.96
C TRP A 20 -5.95 4.50 -6.75
N VAL A 21 -5.52 3.98 -5.60
CA VAL A 21 -6.32 3.96 -4.36
C VAL A 21 -6.68 5.38 -3.93
N VAL A 22 -5.69 6.28 -3.88
CA VAL A 22 -5.89 7.69 -3.51
C VAL A 22 -6.89 8.35 -4.44
N LYS A 23 -6.72 8.22 -5.75
CA LYS A 23 -7.62 8.82 -6.75
C LYS A 23 -9.07 8.32 -6.66
N ASN A 24 -9.28 7.05 -6.32
CA ASN A 24 -10.62 6.45 -6.36
C ASN A 24 -11.38 6.55 -5.03
N TYR A 25 -10.68 6.62 -3.89
CA TYR A 25 -11.30 6.54 -2.57
C TYR A 25 -11.05 7.75 -1.67
N PHE A 26 -10.06 8.58 -2.00
CA PHE A 26 -9.77 9.79 -1.27
C PHE A 26 -10.06 10.98 -2.18
N SER A 27 -10.73 12.00 -1.65
CA SER A 27 -11.02 13.19 -2.43
C SER A 27 -9.72 13.77 -2.99
N SER A 28 -9.65 13.96 -4.32
CA SER A 28 -8.45 14.42 -5.06
C SER A 28 -7.98 15.85 -4.72
N SER A 29 -8.41 16.41 -3.59
CA SER A 29 -8.14 17.78 -3.18
C SER A 29 -7.11 17.83 -2.06
N GLY A 30 -5.92 18.33 -2.39
CA GLY A 30 -4.95 18.89 -1.45
C GLY A 30 -4.32 17.89 -0.47
N ASP A 31 -4.19 18.35 0.79
CA ASP A 31 -3.40 17.73 1.86
C ASP A 31 -3.82 16.31 2.23
N THR A 32 -5.09 15.94 1.99
CA THR A 32 -5.59 14.58 2.26
C THR A 32 -4.92 13.55 1.35
N ALA A 33 -4.75 13.87 0.07
CA ALA A 33 -4.16 12.95 -0.90
C ALA A 33 -2.66 12.72 -0.63
N SER A 34 -1.91 13.79 -0.29
CA SER A 34 -0.51 13.68 0.11
C SER A 34 -0.36 12.94 1.43
N GLY A 35 -1.17 13.25 2.44
CA GLY A 35 -1.13 12.61 3.75
C GLY A 35 -1.36 11.09 3.68
N VAL A 36 -2.30 10.62 2.85
CA VAL A 36 -2.54 9.18 2.67
C VAL A 36 -1.35 8.49 2.01
N LYS A 37 -0.75 9.09 0.97
CA LYS A 37 0.44 8.52 0.33
C LYS A 37 1.62 8.46 1.30
N GLU A 38 1.82 9.50 2.09
CA GLU A 38 2.87 9.53 3.12
C GLU A 38 2.62 8.46 4.17
N GLU A 39 1.40 8.34 4.68
CA GLU A 39 1.06 7.34 5.71
C GLU A 39 1.32 5.91 5.23
N LEU A 40 0.91 5.57 4.01
CA LEU A 40 1.18 4.26 3.42
C LEU A 40 2.68 3.99 3.25
N ARG A 41 3.48 5.01 2.92
CA ARG A 41 4.94 4.88 2.73
C ARG A 41 5.70 4.76 4.04
N LYS A 42 5.18 5.25 5.17
CA LYS A 42 5.84 5.15 6.48
C LYS A 42 6.18 3.70 6.88
N PHE A 43 5.39 2.75 6.40
CA PHE A 43 5.59 1.33 6.70
C PHE A 43 6.38 0.59 5.61
N TRP A 44 6.90 1.29 4.60
CA TRP A 44 7.79 0.67 3.63
C TRP A 44 9.15 0.44 4.25
N ILE A 45 9.66 -0.77 4.08
CA ILE A 45 10.98 -1.18 4.53
C ILE A 45 11.98 -0.56 3.56
N SER A 46 12.97 0.17 4.09
CA SER A 46 13.97 0.88 3.28
C SER A 46 14.96 -0.06 2.58
N GLU A 47 15.15 -1.28 3.11
CA GLU A 47 15.98 -2.30 2.47
C GLU A 47 15.19 -2.99 1.36
N GLU A 48 15.63 -2.79 0.12
CA GLU A 48 14.88 -3.19 -1.08
C GLU A 48 14.67 -4.71 -1.20
N GLY A 49 15.66 -5.51 -0.83
CA GLY A 49 15.57 -6.98 -0.91
C GLY A 49 14.51 -7.53 0.05
N LEU A 50 14.48 -7.00 1.27
CA LEU A 50 13.49 -7.33 2.28
C LEU A 50 12.12 -6.82 1.87
N GLN A 51 12.00 -5.57 1.41
CA GLN A 51 10.71 -5.04 0.94
C GLN A 51 10.15 -5.87 -0.22
N ARG A 52 11.01 -6.28 -1.18
CA ARG A 52 10.60 -7.17 -2.28
C ARG A 52 10.11 -8.52 -1.78
N THR A 53 10.72 -9.06 -0.74
CA THR A 53 10.26 -10.30 -0.11
C THR A 53 8.84 -10.11 0.44
N PHE A 54 8.60 -9.04 1.21
CA PHE A 54 7.27 -8.64 1.73
C PHE A 54 6.24 -8.42 0.62
N ASP A 55 6.63 -7.74 -0.46
CA ASP A 55 5.75 -7.49 -1.60
C ASP A 55 5.31 -8.78 -2.31
N ASN A 56 6.10 -9.86 -2.23
CA ASN A 56 5.79 -11.15 -2.84
C ASN A 56 5.05 -12.13 -1.90
N PHE A 57 4.89 -11.81 -0.61
CA PHE A 57 4.14 -12.67 0.31
C PHE A 57 2.62 -12.63 0.06
N SER A 58 2.12 -11.52 -0.49
CA SER A 58 0.70 -11.33 -0.80
C SER A 58 0.54 -10.64 -2.14
N GLU A 59 -0.60 -10.87 -2.79
CA GLU A 59 -0.97 -10.10 -3.97
C GLU A 59 -1.32 -8.66 -3.60
N ASN A 60 -1.00 -7.72 -4.48
CA ASN A 60 -1.39 -6.31 -4.38
C ASN A 60 -0.95 -5.59 -3.09
N THR A 61 0.19 -6.00 -2.51
CA THR A 61 0.82 -5.33 -1.36
C THR A 61 1.18 -3.89 -1.69
N ILE A 62 0.58 -2.92 -0.99
CA ILE A 62 0.87 -1.47 -1.12
C ILE A 62 1.55 -0.88 0.11
N SER A 63 1.56 -1.59 1.24
CA SER A 63 2.18 -1.18 2.50
C SER A 63 2.31 -2.40 3.43
N ASN A 64 3.09 -2.28 4.50
CA ASN A 64 3.26 -3.33 5.50
C ASN A 64 2.53 -2.97 6.81
N PHE A 65 2.25 -3.96 7.64
CA PHE A 65 1.76 -3.77 8.99
C PHE A 65 2.75 -4.37 9.99
N ASN A 66 3.35 -3.51 10.82
CA ASN A 66 4.30 -3.93 11.83
C ASN A 66 3.55 -4.28 13.12
N LEU A 67 3.64 -5.54 13.55
CA LEU A 67 3.07 -5.99 14.82
C LEU A 67 4.18 -6.13 15.88
N PRO A 68 4.01 -5.58 17.09
CA PRO A 68 4.95 -5.84 18.19
C PRO A 68 5.04 -7.34 18.47
N PHE A 69 6.26 -7.88 18.47
CA PHE A 69 6.53 -9.28 18.76
C PHE A 69 7.39 -9.37 20.02
N GLY A 70 6.79 -9.83 21.11
CA GLY A 70 7.43 -9.98 22.42
C GLY A 70 7.62 -11.45 22.79
N VAL A 71 8.57 -11.70 23.68
CA VAL A 71 8.82 -13.04 24.27
C VAL A 71 8.46 -12.98 25.75
N ALA A 72 7.71 -13.98 26.22
CA ALA A 72 7.51 -14.22 27.64
C ALA A 72 8.69 -15.06 28.17
N PRO A 73 9.33 -14.68 29.29
CA PRO A 73 10.41 -15.45 29.90
C PRO A 73 9.95 -16.82 30.42
#